data_AF-A0A1W2TQ99-F1
#
_entry.id   AF-A0A1W2TQ99-F1
#
_cell.length_a   1.000
_cell.length_b   1.000
_cell.length_c   1.000
_cell.angle_alpha   90.00
_cell.angle_beta   90.00
_cell.angle_gamma   90.00
#
_symmetry.space_group_name_H-M   'P 1'
#
loop_
_entity.id
_entity.type
_entity.pdbx_description
1 polymer ?
#
loop_
_entity_poly.entity_id
_entity_poly.type
_entity_poly.pdbx_seq_one_letter_code
_entity_poly.pdbx_strand_id
1 'polypeptide(L)'
;MISALGLSTTLMLTWEGVLVYFGFGLANGGSAGLIASFILDWAGFMAIVIPLAELASMIPTSSGQYHWVWVLAPKNVRLLLSYLTGWLSVAVWQSIVTMGGILCATLIQGLLVLNYPGKYSPEGWHGTLLIWATVVLSFVVNSILGRWLPKIEGFILYLHVLGFFAILIPLLYFSEHVGAVEVFTTWNNDGGWATTGLSFFVGIITNVGPFIGVDGAVHMSEETHNAAVVIPWNMIITVVFNGLLGFGMLLAMLFSTGDIEIALETSFNYPFIQIFYDLTQSRAGTTVITTIILVLSYSATFGQFAGASRQLWAFARDRGPPMSSRLLLVIRYNADQLTEF
;
A
#
# COMPACT_ATOMS: atom_id res chain seq x y z
N MET A 1 16.50 -11.36 -6.48
CA MET A 1 16.63 -10.06 -5.81
C MET A 1 15.75 -9.00 -6.48
N ILE A 2 16.01 -8.58 -7.72
CA ILE A 2 15.24 -7.51 -8.39
C ILE A 2 13.73 -7.78 -8.43
N SER A 3 13.28 -8.97 -8.82
CA SER A 3 11.84 -9.28 -8.83
C SER A 3 11.18 -9.26 -7.45
N ALA A 4 11.92 -9.66 -6.40
CA ALA A 4 11.42 -9.64 -5.02
C ALA A 4 11.36 -8.20 -4.48
N LEU A 5 12.39 -7.40 -4.76
CA LEU A 5 12.39 -5.96 -4.51
C LEU A 5 11.26 -5.25 -5.25
N GLY A 6 11.04 -5.61 -6.52
CA GLY A 6 9.94 -5.10 -7.33
C GLY A 6 8.62 -5.31 -6.63
N LEU A 7 8.28 -6.57 -6.35
CA LEU A 7 7.05 -6.92 -5.64
C LEU A 7 6.89 -6.17 -4.31
N SER A 8 7.90 -6.18 -3.43
CA SER A 8 7.75 -5.55 -2.11
C SER A 8 7.62 -4.04 -2.20
N THR A 9 8.36 -3.42 -3.13
CA THR A 9 8.29 -1.98 -3.37
C THR A 9 6.94 -1.57 -3.94
N THR A 10 6.47 -2.30 -4.96
CA THR A 10 5.19 -2.05 -5.63
C THR A 10 3.99 -2.48 -4.81
N LEU A 11 4.15 -3.31 -3.78
CA LEU A 11 3.07 -3.66 -2.86
C LEU A 11 2.83 -2.57 -1.82
N MET A 12 3.90 -1.94 -1.30
CA MET A 12 3.81 -0.83 -0.36
C MET A 12 3.28 0.47 -1.01
N LEU A 13 3.67 0.76 -2.27
CA LEU A 13 3.26 1.98 -3.01
C LEU A 13 3.32 3.26 -2.16
N THR A 14 4.46 3.52 -1.52
CA THR A 14 4.47 4.50 -0.43
C THR A 14 4.22 5.93 -0.92
N TRP A 15 4.80 6.33 -2.06
CA TRP A 15 4.60 7.69 -2.57
C TRP A 15 3.20 7.90 -3.15
N GLU A 16 2.59 6.87 -3.71
CA GLU A 16 1.19 6.90 -4.15
C GLU A 16 0.26 6.95 -2.94
N GLY A 17 0.53 6.15 -1.90
CA GLY A 17 -0.24 6.11 -0.67
C GLY A 17 -0.25 7.48 0.03
N VAL A 18 0.88 8.17 0.08
CA VAL A 18 0.98 9.55 0.59
C VAL A 18 0.00 10.47 -0.12
N LEU A 19 -0.14 10.38 -1.45
CA LEU A 19 -1.07 11.21 -2.23
C LEU A 19 -2.52 10.89 -1.89
N VAL A 20 -2.84 9.59 -1.85
CA VAL A 20 -4.21 9.09 -1.68
C VAL A 20 -4.75 9.37 -0.27
N TYR A 21 -3.91 9.28 0.76
CA TYR A 21 -4.30 9.55 2.14
C TYR A 21 -4.09 11.01 2.58
N PHE A 22 -3.48 11.84 1.73
CA PHE A 22 -3.05 13.20 2.01
C PHE A 22 -4.08 14.04 2.78
N GLY A 23 -5.34 14.02 2.35
CA GLY A 23 -6.41 14.83 2.94
C GLY A 23 -6.67 14.53 4.42
N PHE A 24 -6.60 13.27 4.82
CA PHE A 24 -6.89 12.89 6.20
C PHE A 24 -5.85 13.45 7.18
N GLY A 25 -4.57 13.34 6.83
CA GLY A 25 -3.48 13.86 7.64
C GLY A 25 -3.38 15.38 7.59
N LEU A 26 -3.70 15.98 6.43
CA LEU A 26 -3.74 17.43 6.29
C LEU A 26 -4.82 18.04 7.19
N ALA A 27 -6.02 17.44 7.26
CA ALA A 27 -7.09 17.88 8.17
C ALA A 27 -6.78 17.62 9.65
N ASN A 28 -5.99 16.57 9.95
CA ASN A 28 -5.70 16.12 11.32
C ASN A 28 -4.19 16.22 11.63
N GLY A 29 -3.66 17.45 11.66
CA GLY A 29 -2.26 17.70 11.96
C GLY A 29 -1.59 18.72 11.04
N GLY A 30 -2.20 19.04 9.90
CA GLY A 30 -1.65 20.00 8.95
C GLY A 30 -0.38 19.51 8.24
N SER A 31 0.24 20.41 7.48
CA SER A 31 1.49 20.16 6.75
C SER A 31 2.64 19.79 7.68
N ALA A 32 2.79 20.50 8.80
CA ALA A 32 3.83 20.23 9.80
C ALA A 32 3.64 18.85 10.44
N GLY A 33 2.39 18.49 10.77
CA GLY A 33 2.03 17.19 11.29
C GLY A 33 2.31 16.06 10.31
N LEU A 34 2.00 16.22 9.02
CA LEU A 34 2.32 15.25 7.98
C LEU A 34 3.83 14.98 7.86
N ILE A 35 4.66 16.03 7.91
CA ILE A 35 6.12 15.88 7.83
C ILE A 35 6.65 15.17 9.08
N ALA A 36 6.24 15.62 10.26
CA ALA A 36 6.70 15.05 11.53
C ALA A 36 6.26 13.58 11.68
N SER A 37 5.02 13.26 11.33
CA SER A 37 4.50 11.89 11.35
C SER A 37 5.22 11.00 10.35
N PHE A 38 5.50 11.48 9.12
CA PHE A 38 6.19 10.65 8.13
C PHE A 38 7.58 10.21 8.62
N ILE A 39 8.36 11.12 9.20
CA ILE A 39 9.70 10.80 9.73
C ILE A 39 9.59 9.82 10.92
N LEU A 40 8.64 10.06 11.81
CA LEU A 40 8.39 9.21 12.97
C LEU A 40 7.97 7.80 12.55
N ASP A 41 7.03 7.70 11.61
CA ASP A 41 6.50 6.44 11.10
C ASP A 41 7.58 5.68 10.33
N TRP A 42 8.37 6.37 9.51
CA TRP A 42 9.47 5.73 8.78
C TRP A 42 10.52 5.14 9.74
N ALA A 43 10.91 5.89 10.77
CA ALA A 43 11.82 5.38 11.80
C ALA A 43 11.20 4.23 12.61
N GLY A 44 9.91 4.33 12.95
CA GLY A 44 9.16 3.28 13.63
C GLY A 44 9.07 1.99 12.82
N PHE A 45 8.77 2.09 11.53
CA PHE A 45 8.75 0.94 10.63
C PHE A 45 10.14 0.32 10.46
N MET A 46 11.21 1.10 10.39
CA MET A 46 12.56 0.54 10.40
C MET A 46 12.85 -0.26 11.67
N ALA A 47 12.42 0.23 12.84
CA ALA A 47 12.57 -0.49 14.11
C ALA A 47 11.77 -1.81 14.15
N ILE A 48 10.67 -1.91 13.39
CA ILE A 48 9.88 -3.14 13.23
C ILE A 48 10.54 -4.08 12.20
N VAL A 49 11.01 -3.55 11.08
CA VAL A 49 11.50 -4.35 9.95
C VAL A 49 12.85 -4.98 10.23
N ILE A 50 13.75 -4.32 10.96
CA ILE A 50 15.07 -4.87 11.29
C ILE A 50 14.96 -6.25 11.99
N PRO A 51 14.24 -6.40 13.12
CA PRO A 51 14.12 -7.71 13.76
C PRO A 51 13.33 -8.72 12.92
N LEU A 52 12.34 -8.29 12.13
CA LEU A 52 11.64 -9.21 11.21
C LEU A 52 12.57 -9.72 10.11
N ALA A 53 13.48 -8.88 9.61
CA ALA A 53 14.49 -9.29 8.65
C ALA A 53 15.46 -10.31 9.27
N GLU A 54 15.92 -10.11 10.51
CA GLU A 54 16.75 -11.12 11.20
C GLU A 54 16.03 -12.47 11.30
N LEU A 55 14.75 -12.47 11.67
CA LEU A 55 13.93 -13.68 11.73
C LEU A 55 13.74 -14.34 10.36
N ALA A 56 13.49 -13.54 9.32
CA ALA A 56 13.38 -14.03 7.95
C ALA A 56 14.70 -14.61 7.42
N SER A 57 15.85 -14.11 7.90
CA SER A 57 17.17 -14.66 7.56
C SER A 57 17.40 -16.01 8.25
N MET A 58 17.05 -16.11 9.54
CA MET A 58 17.22 -17.33 10.33
C MET A 58 16.25 -18.44 9.91
N ILE A 59 14.99 -18.08 9.63
CA ILE A 59 13.90 -19.03 9.34
C ILE A 59 13.10 -18.50 8.15
N PRO A 60 13.62 -18.63 6.90
CA PRO A 60 12.95 -18.18 5.69
C PRO A 60 11.81 -19.14 5.31
N THR A 61 10.62 -18.89 5.86
CA THR A 61 9.42 -19.71 5.61
C THR A 61 8.22 -18.85 5.24
N SER A 62 7.36 -19.36 4.35
CA SER A 62 6.15 -18.66 3.87
C SER A 62 5.13 -18.45 4.99
N SER A 63 5.22 -19.30 6.03
CA SER A 63 4.49 -19.19 7.28
C SER A 63 4.84 -17.94 8.11
N GLY A 64 5.99 -17.31 7.85
CA GLY A 64 6.38 -16.02 8.44
C GLY A 64 6.19 -15.92 9.95
N GLN A 65 5.49 -14.87 10.37
CA GLN A 65 5.41 -14.41 11.75
C GLN A 65 4.81 -15.46 12.68
N TYR A 66 3.75 -16.16 12.28
CA TYR A 66 3.11 -17.13 13.17
C TYR A 66 4.04 -18.31 13.44
N HIS A 67 4.89 -18.68 12.47
CA HIS A 67 5.88 -19.71 12.66
C HIS A 67 7.04 -19.24 13.55
N TRP A 68 7.51 -18.01 13.37
CA TRP A 68 8.54 -17.42 14.25
C TRP A 68 8.07 -17.37 15.70
N VAL A 69 6.80 -16.99 15.94
CA VAL A 69 6.19 -17.03 17.28
C VAL A 69 6.15 -18.45 17.83
N TRP A 70 5.79 -19.46 17.03
CA TRP A 70 5.80 -20.86 17.47
C TRP A 70 7.19 -21.34 17.92
N VAL A 71 8.24 -20.91 17.21
CA VAL A 71 9.63 -21.28 17.50
C VAL A 71 10.17 -20.58 18.74
N LEU A 72 9.88 -19.29 18.92
CA LEU A 72 10.48 -18.45 19.96
C LEU A 72 9.69 -18.39 21.27
N ALA A 73 8.37 -18.56 21.22
CA ALA A 73 7.53 -18.45 22.40
C ALA A 73 7.72 -19.63 23.38
N PRO A 74 7.53 -19.42 24.70
CA PRO A 74 7.57 -20.49 25.69
C PRO A 74 6.61 -21.65 25.36
N LYS A 75 7.03 -22.89 25.63
CA LYS A 75 6.32 -24.12 25.22
C LYS A 75 4.85 -24.18 25.69
N ASN A 76 4.52 -23.56 26.81
CA ASN A 76 3.18 -23.54 27.41
C ASN A 76 2.20 -22.61 26.67
N VAL A 77 2.67 -21.57 25.98
CA VAL A 77 1.82 -20.56 25.32
C VAL A 77 2.02 -20.47 23.80
N ARG A 78 3.08 -21.07 23.26
CA ARG A 78 3.43 -20.96 21.84
C ARG A 78 2.31 -21.33 20.87
N LEU A 79 1.45 -22.30 21.22
CA LEU A 79 0.32 -22.68 20.36
C LEU A 79 -0.70 -21.56 20.25
N LEU A 80 -1.12 -21.01 21.39
CA LEU A 80 -2.09 -19.93 21.44
C LEU A 80 -1.55 -18.68 20.74
N LEU A 81 -0.31 -18.27 21.07
CA LEU A 81 0.30 -17.07 20.50
C LEU A 81 0.49 -17.21 18.99
N SER A 82 1.03 -18.34 18.52
CA SER A 82 1.20 -18.61 17.08
C SER A 82 -0.15 -18.60 16.36
N TYR A 83 -1.18 -19.24 16.93
CA TYR A 83 -2.51 -19.26 16.33
C TYR A 83 -3.14 -17.86 16.22
N LEU A 84 -3.03 -17.05 17.27
CA LEU A 84 -3.50 -15.65 17.25
C LEU A 84 -2.73 -14.82 16.23
N THR A 85 -1.41 -14.95 16.17
CA THR A 85 -0.58 -14.26 15.17
C THR A 85 -0.97 -14.67 13.74
N GLY A 86 -1.23 -15.96 13.50
CA GLY A 86 -1.67 -16.47 12.20
C GLY A 86 -2.99 -15.84 11.76
N TRP A 87 -3.98 -15.80 12.65
CA TRP A 87 -5.27 -15.16 12.35
C TRP A 87 -5.19 -13.65 12.16
N LEU A 88 -4.40 -12.95 12.99
CA LEU A 88 -4.16 -11.51 12.80
C LEU A 88 -3.51 -11.25 11.45
N SER A 89 -2.53 -12.08 11.05
CA SER A 89 -1.90 -11.99 9.74
C SER A 89 -2.91 -12.24 8.61
N VAL A 90 -3.77 -13.26 8.70
CA VAL A 90 -4.84 -13.50 7.70
C VAL A 90 -5.76 -12.28 7.61
N ALA A 91 -6.24 -11.78 8.74
CA ALA A 91 -7.18 -10.66 8.78
C ALA A 91 -6.58 -9.39 8.14
N VAL A 92 -5.31 -9.09 8.44
CA VAL A 92 -4.59 -7.95 7.86
C VAL A 92 -4.45 -8.11 6.35
N TRP A 93 -3.98 -9.26 5.88
CA TRP A 93 -3.77 -9.49 4.44
C TRP A 93 -5.08 -9.47 3.63
N GLN A 94 -6.18 -9.99 4.17
CA GLN A 94 -7.50 -9.87 3.52
C GLN A 94 -8.02 -8.42 3.52
N SER A 95 -7.76 -7.68 4.60
CA SER A 95 -8.13 -6.26 4.68
C SER A 95 -7.34 -5.41 3.71
N ILE A 96 -6.05 -5.70 3.49
CA ILE A 96 -5.20 -5.01 2.52
C ILE A 96 -5.74 -5.17 1.09
N VAL A 97 -6.16 -6.37 0.69
CA VAL A 97 -6.79 -6.58 -0.63
C VAL A 97 -8.05 -5.75 -0.80
N THR A 98 -8.88 -5.69 0.25
CA THR A 98 -10.10 -4.88 0.25
C THR A 98 -9.77 -3.39 0.16
N MET A 99 -8.76 -2.94 0.91
CA MET A 99 -8.25 -1.57 0.86
C MET A 99 -7.76 -1.20 -0.53
N GLY A 100 -6.93 -2.02 -1.17
CA GLY A 100 -6.48 -1.80 -2.56
C GLY A 100 -7.65 -1.70 -3.54
N GLY A 101 -8.67 -2.56 -3.37
CA GLY A 101 -9.92 -2.48 -4.12
C GLY A 101 -10.70 -1.18 -3.90
N ILE A 102 -10.80 -0.70 -2.66
CA ILE A 102 -11.42 0.58 -2.32
C ILE A 102 -10.68 1.71 -3.03
N LEU A 103 -9.35 1.77 -2.93
CA LEU A 103 -8.54 2.81 -3.56
C LEU A 103 -8.76 2.85 -5.08
N CYS A 104 -8.69 1.71 -5.75
CA CYS A 104 -8.93 1.65 -7.20
C CYS A 104 -10.34 2.15 -7.56
N ALA A 105 -11.35 1.72 -6.80
CA ALA A 105 -12.74 2.11 -7.03
C ALA A 105 -12.96 3.61 -6.84
N THR A 106 -12.54 4.17 -5.72
CA THR A 106 -12.76 5.58 -5.39
C THR A 106 -11.92 6.52 -6.24
N LEU A 107 -10.73 6.11 -6.68
CA LEU A 107 -9.93 6.85 -7.69
C LEU A 107 -10.67 6.93 -9.03
N ILE A 108 -11.27 5.82 -9.48
CA ILE A 108 -12.12 5.84 -10.67
C ILE A 108 -13.30 6.78 -10.46
N GLN A 109 -13.95 6.75 -9.29
CA GLN A 109 -15.05 7.68 -9.00
C GLN A 109 -14.59 9.15 -9.04
N GLY A 110 -13.43 9.47 -8.47
CA GLY A 110 -12.86 10.82 -8.52
C GLY A 110 -12.62 11.29 -9.97
N LEU A 111 -12.07 10.41 -10.81
CA LEU A 111 -11.90 10.68 -12.24
C LEU A 111 -13.23 10.83 -13.00
N LEU A 112 -14.27 10.08 -12.62
CA LEU A 112 -15.60 10.23 -13.21
C LEU A 112 -16.22 11.59 -12.83
N VAL A 113 -16.11 12.01 -11.57
CA VAL A 113 -16.57 13.35 -11.14
C VAL A 113 -15.85 14.45 -11.91
N LEU A 114 -14.53 14.35 -12.04
CA LEU A 114 -13.70 15.31 -12.77
C LEU A 114 -14.13 15.45 -14.25
N ASN A 115 -14.35 14.33 -14.93
CA ASN A 115 -14.58 14.30 -16.39
C ASN A 115 -16.05 14.45 -16.78
N TYR A 116 -16.99 14.20 -15.87
CA TYR A 116 -18.44 14.26 -16.12
C TYR A 116 -19.14 15.18 -15.12
N PRO A 117 -18.77 16.48 -15.06
CA PRO A 117 -19.30 17.43 -14.09
C PRO A 117 -20.82 17.55 -14.22
N GLY A 118 -21.54 17.40 -13.10
CA GLY A 118 -23.00 17.45 -13.03
C GLY A 118 -23.73 16.27 -13.69
N LYS A 119 -23.01 15.28 -14.23
CA LYS A 119 -23.59 14.08 -14.88
C LYS A 119 -23.35 12.80 -14.08
N TYR A 120 -22.26 12.73 -13.32
CA TYR A 120 -21.97 11.61 -12.44
C TYR A 120 -22.10 12.04 -10.98
N SER A 121 -22.90 11.30 -10.21
CA SER A 121 -23.03 11.44 -8.76
C SER A 121 -22.45 10.18 -8.11
N PRO A 122 -21.37 10.28 -7.32
CA PRO A 122 -20.79 9.12 -6.67
C PRO A 122 -21.74 8.59 -5.59
N GLU A 123 -22.08 7.30 -5.68
CA GLU A 123 -22.87 6.59 -4.67
C GLU A 123 -22.07 5.42 -4.11
N GLY A 124 -22.37 5.02 -2.86
CA GLY A 124 -21.62 3.95 -2.19
C GLY A 124 -21.71 2.59 -2.90
N TRP A 125 -22.82 2.30 -3.58
CA TRP A 125 -22.96 1.06 -4.33
C TRP A 125 -22.16 1.06 -5.64
N HIS A 126 -21.94 2.22 -6.29
CA HIS A 126 -21.01 2.33 -7.42
C HIS A 126 -19.60 1.88 -7.00
N GLY A 127 -19.13 2.42 -5.86
CA GLY A 127 -17.83 2.06 -5.29
C GLY A 127 -17.75 0.57 -4.95
N THR A 128 -18.80 0.01 -4.34
CA THR A 128 -18.88 -1.43 -4.01
C THR A 128 -18.75 -2.32 -5.24
N LEU A 129 -19.45 -2.00 -6.34
CA LEU A 129 -19.35 -2.79 -7.59
C LEU A 129 -17.95 -2.70 -8.21
N LEU A 130 -17.31 -1.52 -8.16
CA LEU A 130 -15.95 -1.33 -8.65
C LEU A 130 -14.91 -2.07 -7.78
N ILE A 131 -15.13 -2.16 -6.46
CA ILE A 131 -14.32 -2.98 -5.56
C ILE A 131 -14.43 -4.45 -5.98
N TRP A 132 -15.65 -4.97 -6.15
CA TRP A 132 -15.86 -6.34 -6.61
C TRP A 132 -15.21 -6.61 -7.96
N ALA A 133 -15.34 -5.68 -8.92
CA ALA A 133 -14.68 -5.78 -10.21
C ALA A 133 -13.15 -5.85 -10.07
N THR A 134 -12.56 -5.04 -9.18
CA THR A 134 -11.13 -5.03 -8.91
C THR A 134 -10.64 -6.33 -8.29
N VAL A 135 -11.38 -6.88 -7.31
CA VAL A 135 -11.04 -8.17 -6.68
C VAL A 135 -11.19 -9.32 -7.67
N VAL A 136 -12.25 -9.34 -8.48
CA VAL A 136 -12.43 -10.35 -9.54
C VAL A 136 -11.31 -10.27 -10.57
N LEU A 137 -10.93 -9.06 -11.01
CA LEU A 137 -9.81 -8.87 -11.92
C LEU A 137 -8.50 -9.38 -11.29
N SER A 138 -8.26 -9.07 -10.01
CA SER A 138 -7.10 -9.56 -9.27
C SER A 138 -7.05 -11.08 -9.21
N PHE A 139 -8.19 -11.72 -8.96
CA PHE A 139 -8.33 -13.17 -8.98
C PHE A 139 -8.03 -13.75 -10.37
N VAL A 140 -8.58 -13.18 -11.44
CA VAL A 140 -8.36 -13.64 -12.81
C VAL A 140 -6.89 -13.51 -13.21
N VAL A 141 -6.27 -12.36 -12.94
CA VAL A 141 -4.85 -12.12 -13.22
C VAL A 141 -3.97 -13.10 -12.46
N ASN A 142 -4.21 -13.30 -11.16
CA ASN A 142 -3.41 -14.24 -10.37
C ASN A 142 -3.62 -15.70 -10.80
N SER A 143 -4.83 -16.06 -11.22
CA SER A 143 -5.14 -17.44 -11.64
C SER A 143 -4.56 -17.79 -13.02
N ILE A 144 -4.59 -16.85 -13.98
CA ILE A 144 -4.16 -17.09 -15.36
C ILE A 144 -2.68 -16.71 -15.57
N LEU A 145 -2.26 -15.58 -14.99
CA LEU A 145 -0.94 -14.99 -15.19
C LEU A 145 0.00 -15.19 -13.99
N GLY A 146 -0.36 -16.00 -13.00
CA GLY A 146 0.44 -16.23 -11.79
C GLY A 146 1.91 -16.56 -12.06
N ARG A 147 2.20 -17.37 -13.10
CA ARG A 147 3.58 -17.70 -13.52
C ARG A 147 4.39 -16.51 -14.08
N TRP A 148 3.70 -15.49 -14.59
CA TRP A 148 4.30 -14.27 -15.14
C TRP A 148 4.37 -13.16 -14.10
N LEU A 149 3.65 -13.28 -12.98
CA LEU A 149 3.54 -12.25 -11.96
C LEU A 149 4.92 -11.72 -11.50
N PRO A 150 5.95 -12.56 -11.22
CA PRO A 150 7.27 -12.02 -10.83
C PRO A 150 7.94 -11.13 -11.89
N LYS A 151 7.65 -11.35 -13.18
CA LYS A 151 8.14 -10.52 -14.29
C LYS A 151 7.32 -9.24 -14.43
N ILE A 152 6.00 -9.35 -14.26
CA ILE A 152 5.08 -8.21 -14.28
C ILE A 152 5.45 -7.25 -13.13
N GLU A 153 5.65 -7.75 -11.91
CA GLU A 153 6.07 -6.95 -10.75
C GLU A 153 7.45 -6.31 -10.94
N GLY A 154 8.38 -7.04 -11.54
CA GLY A 154 9.67 -6.46 -11.96
C GLY A 154 9.50 -5.31 -12.95
N PHE A 155 8.53 -5.39 -13.88
CA PHE A 155 8.20 -4.31 -14.80
C PHE A 155 7.48 -3.13 -14.11
N ILE A 156 6.54 -3.42 -13.22
CA ILE A 156 5.80 -2.40 -12.44
C ILE A 156 6.76 -1.58 -11.59
N LEU A 157 7.85 -2.15 -11.07
CA LEU A 157 8.89 -1.38 -10.38
C LEU A 157 9.43 -0.23 -11.24
N TYR A 158 9.66 -0.45 -12.54
CA TYR A 158 10.08 0.63 -13.44
C TYR A 158 8.98 1.67 -13.59
N LEU A 159 7.71 1.26 -13.73
CA LEU A 159 6.57 2.19 -13.79
C LEU A 159 6.41 2.99 -12.49
N HIS A 160 6.66 2.39 -11.34
CA HIS A 160 6.61 3.04 -10.03
C HIS A 160 7.67 4.15 -9.94
N VAL A 161 8.92 3.86 -10.33
CA VAL A 161 10.01 4.84 -10.32
C VAL A 161 9.82 5.92 -11.39
N LEU A 162 9.42 5.55 -12.60
CA LEU A 162 9.16 6.51 -13.67
C LEU A 162 7.94 7.37 -13.36
N GLY A 163 6.89 6.78 -12.79
CA GLY A 163 5.68 7.45 -12.33
C GLY A 163 5.97 8.48 -11.24
N PHE A 164 6.84 8.13 -10.30
CA PHE A 164 7.34 9.06 -9.28
C PHE A 164 7.91 10.32 -9.93
N PHE A 165 8.85 10.20 -10.87
CA PHE A 165 9.41 11.38 -11.55
C PHE A 165 8.42 12.08 -12.46
N ALA A 166 7.52 11.33 -13.12
CA ALA A 166 6.49 11.89 -14.00
C ALA A 166 5.48 12.77 -13.25
N ILE A 167 5.32 12.58 -11.94
CA ILE A 167 4.46 13.41 -11.08
C ILE A 167 5.28 14.46 -10.32
N LEU A 168 6.43 14.05 -9.77
CA LEU A 168 7.29 14.93 -8.97
C LEU A 168 7.79 16.12 -9.79
N ILE A 169 8.30 15.88 -11.01
CA ILE A 169 8.91 16.94 -11.83
C ILE A 169 7.88 18.01 -12.20
N PRO A 170 6.66 17.67 -12.70
CA PRO A 170 5.65 18.68 -12.95
C PRO A 170 5.24 19.49 -11.73
N LEU A 171 5.09 18.84 -10.55
CA LEU A 171 4.80 19.56 -9.31
C LEU A 171 5.88 20.59 -9.01
N LEU A 172 7.15 20.17 -9.00
CA LEU A 172 8.28 21.05 -8.67
C LEU A 172 8.51 22.19 -9.65
N TYR A 173 8.14 22.03 -10.93
CA TYR A 173 8.47 23.02 -11.96
C TYR A 173 7.29 23.90 -12.37
N PHE A 174 6.07 23.37 -12.35
CA PHE A 174 4.90 24.08 -12.86
C PHE A 174 3.93 24.53 -11.76
N SER A 175 4.04 24.04 -10.52
CA SER A 175 3.16 24.51 -9.46
C SER A 175 3.58 25.88 -8.95
N GLU A 176 2.63 26.67 -8.50
CA GLU A 176 2.93 27.72 -7.52
C GLU A 176 3.32 27.03 -6.21
N HIS A 177 4.35 27.57 -5.55
CA HIS A 177 4.92 26.97 -4.35
C HIS A 177 4.61 27.83 -3.12
N VAL A 178 4.02 27.21 -2.11
CA VAL A 178 3.81 27.87 -0.80
C VAL A 178 5.13 28.07 -0.06
N GLY A 179 5.16 29.02 0.87
CA GLY A 179 6.38 29.36 1.61
C GLY A 179 6.82 28.24 2.55
N ALA A 180 8.13 28.03 2.72
CA ALA A 180 8.66 27.00 3.62
C ALA A 180 8.15 27.15 5.07
N VAL A 181 7.98 28.38 5.55
CA VAL A 181 7.43 28.63 6.90
C VAL A 181 6.04 28.02 7.02
N GLU A 182 5.16 28.23 6.05
CA GLU A 182 3.82 27.67 6.02
C GLU A 182 3.86 26.13 6.00
N VAL A 183 4.69 25.54 5.12
CA VAL A 183 4.82 24.08 5.01
C VAL A 183 5.28 23.44 6.33
N PHE A 184 6.27 24.02 7.02
CA PHE A 184 6.86 23.42 8.21
C PHE A 184 6.21 23.83 9.53
N THR A 185 5.28 24.80 9.53
CA THR A 185 4.70 25.33 10.79
C THR A 185 3.18 25.36 10.85
N THR A 186 2.48 25.02 9.76
CA THR A 186 1.01 24.97 9.76
C THR A 186 0.50 23.66 10.37
N TRP A 187 -0.41 23.81 11.34
CA TRP A 187 -1.08 22.72 12.05
C TRP A 187 -2.59 22.88 11.96
N ASN A 188 -3.30 21.81 11.60
CA ASN A 188 -4.75 21.81 11.45
C ASN A 188 -5.43 20.86 12.44
N ASN A 189 -6.67 21.17 12.80
CA ASN A 189 -7.51 20.37 13.70
C ASN A 189 -8.97 20.46 13.27
N ASP A 190 -9.21 20.09 12.02
CA ASP A 190 -10.53 20.23 11.39
C ASP A 190 -11.49 19.15 11.91
N GLY A 191 -10.94 18.06 12.46
CA GLY A 191 -11.69 17.03 13.19
C GLY A 191 -12.23 17.48 14.55
N GLY A 192 -11.89 18.68 15.02
CA GLY A 192 -12.42 19.22 16.29
C GLY A 192 -11.93 18.48 17.54
N TRP A 193 -10.72 17.91 17.48
CA TRP A 193 -10.13 17.19 18.61
C TRP A 193 -9.79 18.12 19.77
N ALA A 194 -9.73 17.58 20.99
CA ALA A 194 -9.50 18.36 22.20
C ALA A 194 -8.17 19.16 22.20
N THR A 195 -7.15 18.67 21.49
CA THR A 195 -5.85 19.36 21.35
C THR A 195 -5.25 19.10 19.96
N THR A 196 -4.39 20.01 19.50
CA THR A 196 -3.59 19.82 18.27
C THR A 196 -2.69 18.58 18.36
N GLY A 197 -2.18 18.24 19.54
CA GLY A 197 -1.41 17.01 19.75
C GLY A 197 -2.25 15.76 19.52
N LEU A 198 -3.49 15.74 20.00
CA LEU A 198 -4.41 14.63 19.71
C LEU A 198 -4.77 14.57 18.23
N SER A 199 -5.03 15.72 17.59
CA SER A 199 -5.25 15.82 16.14
C SER A 199 -4.10 15.18 15.36
N PHE A 200 -2.85 15.53 15.69
CA PHE A 200 -1.65 14.93 15.11
C PHE A 200 -1.61 13.40 15.25
N PHE A 201 -1.88 12.86 16.44
CA PHE A 201 -1.90 11.41 16.65
C PHE A 201 -3.08 10.71 15.98
N VAL A 202 -4.16 11.43 15.68
CA VAL A 202 -5.24 10.91 14.83
C VAL A 202 -4.77 10.85 13.39
N GLY A 203 -4.16 11.93 12.89
CA GLY A 203 -3.69 12.01 11.50
C GLY A 203 -2.47 11.15 11.18
N ILE A 204 -1.69 10.71 12.18
CA ILE A 204 -0.48 9.88 11.99
C ILE A 204 -0.75 8.62 11.15
N ILE A 205 -1.97 8.07 11.22
CA ILE A 205 -2.39 6.89 10.45
C ILE A 205 -2.22 7.07 8.93
N THR A 206 -2.26 8.32 8.46
CA THR A 206 -2.04 8.72 7.06
C THR A 206 -0.71 8.20 6.52
N ASN A 207 0.34 8.28 7.33
CA ASN A 207 1.69 7.90 6.93
C ASN A 207 2.05 6.48 7.37
N VAL A 208 1.39 5.94 8.40
CA VAL A 208 1.49 4.52 8.77
C VAL A 208 1.04 3.60 7.62
N GLY A 209 -0.10 3.91 6.98
CA GLY A 209 -0.69 3.08 5.93
C GLY A 209 0.26 2.76 4.76
N PRO A 210 0.88 3.78 4.14
CA PRO A 210 1.86 3.63 3.05
C PRO A 210 3.10 2.77 3.36
N PHE A 211 3.39 2.44 4.62
CA PHE A 211 4.51 1.56 4.98
C PHE A 211 4.10 0.09 5.23
N ILE A 212 2.81 -0.22 5.17
CA ILE A 212 2.29 -1.59 5.40
C ILE A 212 2.61 -2.50 4.21
N GLY A 213 2.89 -3.77 4.49
CA GLY A 213 3.03 -4.82 3.46
C GLY A 213 4.47 -5.20 3.10
N VAL A 214 5.46 -4.63 3.79
CA VAL A 214 6.89 -5.01 3.62
C VAL A 214 7.15 -6.51 3.79
N ASP A 215 6.38 -7.19 4.65
CA ASP A 215 6.45 -8.62 4.91
C ASP A 215 5.87 -9.47 3.78
N GLY A 216 5.31 -8.88 2.72
CA GLY A 216 4.84 -9.60 1.53
C GLY A 216 5.90 -10.51 0.92
N ALA A 217 7.18 -10.13 1.01
CA ALA A 217 8.31 -10.95 0.59
C ALA A 217 8.40 -12.28 1.36
N VAL A 218 8.08 -12.25 2.65
CA VAL A 218 8.18 -13.41 3.56
C VAL A 218 7.27 -14.53 3.08
N HIS A 219 6.06 -14.19 2.65
CA HIS A 219 5.06 -15.14 2.15
C HIS A 219 5.43 -15.75 0.79
N MET A 220 6.50 -15.28 0.15
CA MET A 220 7.07 -15.81 -1.08
C MET A 220 8.47 -16.40 -0.90
N SER A 221 8.89 -16.63 0.35
CA SER A 221 10.21 -17.20 0.66
C SER A 221 10.43 -18.58 0.04
N GLU A 222 9.42 -19.45 -0.02
CA GLU A 222 9.52 -20.80 -0.62
C GLU A 222 9.76 -20.75 -2.15
N GLU A 223 9.34 -19.67 -2.82
CA GLU A 223 9.55 -19.44 -4.26
C GLU A 223 10.84 -18.63 -4.53
N THR A 224 11.53 -18.19 -3.49
CA THR A 224 12.69 -17.28 -3.59
C THR A 224 14.00 -18.04 -3.50
N HIS A 225 14.79 -17.98 -4.57
CA HIS A 225 16.15 -18.51 -4.55
C HIS A 225 17.02 -17.75 -3.52
N ASN A 226 17.68 -18.49 -2.63
CA ASN A 226 18.48 -17.96 -1.52
C ASN A 226 17.68 -17.05 -0.57
N ALA A 227 16.49 -17.49 -0.16
CA ALA A 227 15.55 -16.73 0.66
C ALA A 227 16.15 -16.17 1.97
N ALA A 228 17.02 -16.93 2.65
CA ALA A 228 17.70 -16.50 3.89
C ALA A 228 18.53 -15.21 3.74
N VAL A 229 18.92 -14.87 2.51
CA VAL A 229 19.66 -13.64 2.20
C VAL A 229 18.77 -12.64 1.46
N VAL A 230 17.96 -13.12 0.51
CA VAL A 230 17.18 -12.24 -0.36
C VAL A 230 16.04 -11.55 0.40
N ILE A 231 15.27 -12.28 1.20
CA ILE A 231 14.11 -11.75 1.92
C ILE A 231 14.50 -10.65 2.94
N PRO A 232 15.47 -10.84 3.85
CA PRO A 232 15.81 -9.80 4.83
C PRO A 232 16.28 -8.50 4.17
N TRP A 233 17.17 -8.60 3.19
CA TRP A 233 17.65 -7.43 2.46
C TRP A 233 16.55 -6.75 1.65
N ASN A 234 15.65 -7.54 1.06
CA ASN A 234 14.47 -7.01 0.37
C ASN A 234 13.64 -6.13 1.31
N MET A 235 13.32 -6.62 2.51
CA MET A 235 12.52 -5.86 3.47
C MET A 235 13.17 -4.52 3.86
N ILE A 236 14.46 -4.55 4.21
CA ILE A 236 15.22 -3.34 4.60
C ILE A 236 15.31 -2.34 3.45
N ILE A 237 15.73 -2.80 2.26
CA ILE A 237 15.89 -1.93 1.08
C ILE A 237 14.54 -1.35 0.68
N THR A 238 13.47 -2.14 0.73
CA THR A 238 12.12 -1.69 0.39
C THR A 238 11.72 -0.51 1.27
N VAL A 239 11.82 -0.62 2.60
CA VAL A 239 11.43 0.48 3.51
C VAL A 239 12.28 1.73 3.33
N VAL A 240 13.59 1.57 3.13
CA VAL A 240 14.48 2.71 2.89
C VAL A 240 14.15 3.39 1.55
N PHE A 241 13.99 2.60 0.48
CA PHE A 241 13.72 3.11 -0.85
C PHE A 241 12.36 3.79 -0.93
N ASN A 242 11.30 3.12 -0.47
CA ASN A 242 9.95 3.68 -0.45
C ASN A 242 9.83 4.87 0.50
N GLY A 243 10.53 4.85 1.64
CA GLY A 243 10.54 5.99 2.56
C GLY A 243 11.15 7.24 1.93
N LEU A 244 12.24 7.08 1.16
CA LEU A 244 12.84 8.19 0.42
C LEU A 244 11.91 8.75 -0.67
N LEU A 245 11.29 7.88 -1.47
CA LEU A 245 10.33 8.29 -2.50
C LEU A 245 9.10 8.95 -1.89
N GLY A 246 8.51 8.31 -0.86
CA GLY A 246 7.35 8.82 -0.15
C GLY A 246 7.60 10.18 0.48
N PHE A 247 8.74 10.38 1.14
CA PHE A 247 9.09 11.65 1.74
C PHE A 247 9.29 12.74 0.69
N GLY A 248 9.98 12.43 -0.41
CA GLY A 248 10.18 13.36 -1.52
C GLY A 248 8.85 13.80 -2.15
N MET A 249 7.93 12.86 -2.38
CA MET A 249 6.60 13.17 -2.91
C MET A 249 5.75 13.96 -1.91
N LEU A 250 5.81 13.61 -0.61
CA LEU A 250 5.11 14.35 0.44
C LEU A 250 5.52 15.82 0.44
N LEU A 251 6.83 16.09 0.43
CA LEU A 251 7.33 17.46 0.39
C LEU A 251 6.87 18.18 -0.87
N ALA A 252 7.02 17.58 -2.06
CA ALA A 252 6.57 18.20 -3.30
C ALA A 252 5.08 18.55 -3.24
N MET A 253 4.24 17.65 -2.76
CA MET A 253 2.80 17.91 -2.59
C MET A 253 2.50 19.03 -1.62
N LEU A 254 3.13 19.04 -0.45
CA LEU A 254 2.93 20.09 0.55
C LEU A 254 3.34 21.46 0.02
N PHE A 255 4.45 21.55 -0.71
CA PHE A 255 4.86 22.78 -1.36
C PHE A 255 3.94 23.18 -2.52
N SER A 256 3.34 22.22 -3.22
CA SER A 256 2.42 22.44 -4.35
C SER A 256 0.94 22.50 -3.96
N THR A 257 0.58 22.50 -2.67
CA THR A 257 -0.82 22.33 -2.24
C THR A 257 -1.71 23.52 -2.65
N GLY A 258 -1.15 24.72 -2.78
CA GLY A 258 -1.94 25.92 -3.00
C GLY A 258 -2.89 26.18 -1.82
N ASP A 259 -4.16 26.46 -2.11
CA ASP A 259 -5.18 26.66 -1.10
C ASP A 259 -5.66 25.31 -0.51
N ILE A 260 -5.32 25.09 0.76
CA ILE A 260 -5.64 23.86 1.49
C ILE A 260 -7.15 23.65 1.62
N GLU A 261 -7.94 24.71 1.81
CA GLU A 261 -9.39 24.59 2.01
C GLU A 261 -10.06 24.10 0.72
N ILE A 262 -9.68 24.66 -0.43
CA ILE A 262 -10.17 24.22 -1.75
C ILE A 262 -9.81 22.75 -2.00
N ALA A 263 -8.60 22.34 -1.64
CA ALA A 263 -8.15 20.96 -1.82
C ALA A 263 -8.94 19.99 -0.92
N LEU A 264 -9.22 20.35 0.34
CA LEU A 264 -9.96 19.52 1.29
C LEU A 264 -11.46 19.44 1.00
N GLU A 265 -12.06 20.49 0.46
CA GLU A 265 -13.48 20.55 0.12
C GLU A 265 -13.79 20.05 -1.30
N THR A 266 -12.79 19.53 -2.02
CA THR A 266 -12.97 19.13 -3.42
C THR A 266 -14.03 18.03 -3.60
N SER A 267 -14.83 18.18 -4.66
CA SER A 267 -15.77 17.15 -5.10
C SER A 267 -15.10 15.91 -5.72
N PHE A 268 -13.79 15.95 -5.98
CA PHE A 268 -13.06 14.87 -6.66
C PHE A 268 -12.70 13.68 -5.76
N ASN A 269 -13.25 13.61 -4.54
CA ASN A 269 -12.94 12.66 -3.45
C ASN A 269 -11.52 12.76 -2.87
N TYR A 270 -10.55 13.27 -3.63
CA TYR A 270 -9.14 13.28 -3.26
C TYR A 270 -8.53 14.68 -3.46
N PRO A 271 -7.97 15.29 -2.40
CA PRO A 271 -7.30 16.59 -2.51
C PRO A 271 -6.17 16.62 -3.53
N PHE A 272 -5.41 15.52 -3.69
CA PHE A 272 -4.34 15.50 -4.68
C PHE A 272 -4.86 15.61 -6.13
N ILE A 273 -6.08 15.13 -6.43
CA ILE A 273 -6.69 15.28 -7.76
C ILE A 273 -7.02 16.76 -8.01
N GLN A 274 -7.48 17.48 -6.98
CA GLN A 274 -7.69 18.92 -7.04
C GLN A 274 -6.38 19.66 -7.32
N ILE A 275 -5.33 19.37 -6.54
CA ILE A 275 -3.99 19.96 -6.72
C ILE A 275 -3.45 19.70 -8.14
N PHE A 276 -3.64 18.49 -8.65
CA PHE A 276 -3.28 18.13 -10.02
C PHE A 276 -4.10 18.87 -11.07
N TYR A 277 -5.38 19.11 -10.81
CA TYR A 277 -6.23 19.92 -11.68
C TYR A 277 -5.81 21.39 -11.69
N ASP A 278 -5.47 21.93 -10.53
CA ASP A 278 -5.01 23.31 -10.40
C ASP A 278 -3.63 23.51 -11.05
N LEU A 279 -2.75 22.50 -10.99
CA LEU A 279 -1.49 22.47 -11.72
C LEU A 279 -1.69 22.44 -13.23
N THR A 280 -2.53 21.51 -13.71
CA THR A 280 -2.64 21.21 -15.15
C THR A 280 -3.61 22.12 -15.89
N GLN A 281 -4.56 22.74 -15.17
CA GLN A 281 -5.68 23.52 -15.70
C GLN A 281 -6.44 22.76 -16.83
N SER A 282 -6.42 21.43 -16.77
CA SER A 282 -6.89 20.56 -17.86
C SER A 282 -7.34 19.22 -17.33
N ARG A 283 -8.63 18.91 -17.48
CA ARG A 283 -9.21 17.60 -17.09
C ARG A 283 -8.45 16.43 -17.71
N ALA A 284 -8.07 16.55 -18.98
CA ALA A 284 -7.32 15.51 -19.68
C ALA A 284 -5.91 15.34 -19.09
N GLY A 285 -5.22 16.45 -18.80
CA GLY A 285 -3.91 16.44 -18.15
C GLY A 285 -3.96 15.77 -16.77
N THR A 286 -4.88 16.22 -15.92
CA THR A 286 -5.15 15.64 -14.59
C THR A 286 -5.47 14.15 -14.70
N THR A 287 -6.34 13.76 -15.63
CA THR A 287 -6.71 12.35 -15.82
C THR A 287 -5.52 11.49 -16.17
N VAL A 288 -4.63 11.95 -17.06
CA VAL A 288 -3.43 11.21 -17.45
C VAL A 288 -2.51 10.98 -16.24
N ILE A 289 -2.21 12.02 -15.46
CA ILE A 289 -1.31 11.90 -14.31
C ILE A 289 -1.93 11.09 -13.16
N THR A 290 -3.21 11.26 -12.88
CA THR A 290 -3.92 10.44 -11.88
C THR A 290 -4.04 8.97 -12.31
N THR A 291 -4.13 8.69 -13.62
CA THR A 291 -4.18 7.32 -14.13
C THR A 291 -2.89 6.55 -13.85
N ILE A 292 -1.75 7.23 -13.75
CA ILE A 292 -0.48 6.59 -13.33
C ILE A 292 -0.65 5.95 -11.94
N ILE A 293 -1.21 6.71 -10.99
CA ILE A 293 -1.48 6.23 -9.62
C ILE A 293 -2.51 5.10 -9.64
N LEU A 294 -3.55 5.21 -10.48
CA LEU A 294 -4.57 4.18 -10.61
C LEU A 294 -3.99 2.85 -11.13
N VAL A 295 -3.16 2.89 -12.17
CA VAL A 295 -2.50 1.70 -12.75
C VAL A 295 -1.58 1.04 -11.73
N LEU A 296 -0.82 1.85 -10.98
CA LEU A 296 0.05 1.36 -9.90
C LEU A 296 -0.78 0.75 -8.76
N SER A 297 -1.90 1.37 -8.39
CA SER A 297 -2.83 0.86 -7.37
C SER A 297 -3.42 -0.50 -7.75
N TYR A 298 -3.84 -0.68 -9.01
CA TYR A 298 -4.29 -1.98 -9.52
C TYR A 298 -3.19 -3.03 -9.44
N SER A 299 -1.98 -2.64 -9.87
CA SER A 299 -0.81 -3.51 -9.86
C SER A 299 -0.47 -3.99 -8.45
N ALA A 300 -0.44 -3.09 -7.47
CA ALA A 300 -0.27 -3.45 -6.07
C ALA A 300 -1.38 -4.35 -5.55
N THR A 301 -2.64 -4.08 -5.92
CA THR A 301 -3.78 -4.91 -5.50
C THR A 301 -3.64 -6.35 -6.03
N PHE A 302 -3.07 -6.54 -7.23
CA PHE A 302 -2.76 -7.86 -7.76
C PHE A 302 -1.71 -8.58 -6.91
N GLY A 303 -0.62 -7.88 -6.54
CA GLY A 303 0.41 -8.41 -5.65
C GLY A 303 -0.11 -8.71 -4.24
N GLN A 304 -0.95 -7.84 -3.68
CA GLN A 304 -1.61 -8.02 -2.38
C GLN A 304 -2.51 -9.25 -2.38
N PHE A 305 -3.29 -9.47 -3.45
CA PHE A 305 -4.11 -10.67 -3.60
C PHE A 305 -3.24 -11.94 -3.65
N ALA A 306 -2.11 -11.87 -4.35
CA ALA A 306 -1.13 -12.94 -4.44
C ALA A 306 -0.49 -13.26 -3.06
N GLY A 307 -0.19 -12.23 -2.27
CA GLY A 307 0.35 -12.38 -0.91
C GLY A 307 -0.68 -12.96 0.05
N ALA A 308 -1.90 -12.41 0.04
CA ALA A 308 -2.99 -12.83 0.92
C ALA A 308 -3.41 -14.29 0.69
N SER A 309 -3.45 -14.74 -0.57
CA SER A 309 -3.77 -16.14 -0.91
C SER A 309 -2.68 -17.12 -0.45
N ARG A 310 -1.39 -16.78 -0.65
CA ARG A 310 -0.25 -17.59 -0.17
C ARG A 310 -0.18 -17.66 1.34
N GLN A 311 -0.38 -16.53 2.02
CA GLN A 311 -0.38 -16.45 3.47
C GLN A 311 -1.50 -17.33 4.07
N LEU A 312 -2.72 -17.26 3.50
CA LEU A 312 -3.83 -18.10 3.94
C LEU A 312 -3.56 -19.59 3.67
N TRP A 313 -2.94 -19.91 2.52
CA TRP A 313 -2.57 -21.28 2.20
C TRP A 313 -1.53 -21.86 3.17
N ALA A 314 -0.49 -21.10 3.51
CA ALA A 314 0.50 -21.51 4.49
C ALA A 314 -0.15 -21.79 5.85
N PHE A 315 -1.07 -20.91 6.28
CA PHE A 315 -1.80 -21.12 7.53
C PHE A 315 -2.74 -22.35 7.48
N ALA A 316 -3.37 -22.62 6.33
CA ALA A 316 -4.16 -23.82 6.09
C ALA A 316 -3.33 -25.12 6.13
N ARG A 317 -2.09 -25.09 5.61
CA ARG A 317 -1.15 -26.21 5.67
C ARG A 317 -0.88 -26.65 7.11
N ASP A 318 -0.82 -25.69 8.02
CA ASP A 318 -0.59 -25.90 9.45
C ASP A 318 -1.88 -26.11 10.26
N ARG A 319 -3.02 -26.34 9.57
CA ARG A 319 -4.35 -26.58 10.17
C ARG A 319 -4.87 -25.43 11.04
N GLY A 320 -4.45 -24.19 10.73
CA GLY A 320 -4.91 -22.99 11.40
C GLY A 320 -6.41 -22.69 11.20
N PRO A 321 -6.86 -22.40 9.97
CA PRO A 321 -8.25 -22.04 9.71
C PRO A 321 -9.21 -23.23 9.77
N PRO A 322 -10.51 -23.00 10.07
CA PRO A 322 -11.52 -24.05 9.95
C PRO A 322 -11.58 -24.57 8.51
N MET A 323 -11.89 -25.86 8.36
CA MET A 323 -11.95 -26.54 7.05
C MET A 323 -10.64 -26.48 6.24
N SER A 324 -9.48 -26.37 6.91
CA SER A 324 -8.15 -26.38 6.28
C SER A 324 -7.96 -27.48 5.21
N SER A 325 -8.50 -28.68 5.44
CA SER A 325 -8.42 -29.78 4.46
C SER A 325 -9.11 -29.48 3.13
N ARG A 326 -10.25 -28.77 3.15
CA ARG A 326 -10.97 -28.36 1.92
C ARG A 326 -10.21 -27.26 1.17
N LEU A 327 -9.65 -26.29 1.91
CA LEU A 327 -8.82 -25.23 1.32
C LEU A 327 -7.59 -25.80 0.60
N LEU A 328 -6.92 -26.77 1.21
CA LEU A 328 -5.74 -27.42 0.62
C LEU A 328 -6.05 -28.27 -0.62
N LEU A 329 -7.24 -28.90 -0.67
CA LEU A 329 -7.70 -29.72 -1.80
C LEU A 329 -7.84 -28.91 -3.10
N VAL A 330 -8.35 -27.67 -3.02
CA VAL A 330 -8.51 -26.78 -4.17
C VAL A 330 -7.15 -26.41 -4.78
N ILE A 331 -6.09 -26.35 -3.97
CA ILE A 331 -4.78 -25.84 -4.40
C ILE A 331 -3.90 -26.94 -5.00
N ARG A 332 -3.99 -28.20 -4.52
CA ARG A 332 -3.27 -29.33 -5.12
C ARG A 332 -3.69 -29.62 -6.56
N TYR A 333 -4.98 -29.49 -6.88
CA TYR A 333 -5.51 -29.75 -8.22
C TYR A 333 -4.88 -28.84 -9.30
N ASN A 334 -4.50 -27.61 -8.95
CA ASN A 334 -3.84 -26.68 -9.87
C ASN A 334 -2.32 -26.91 -9.99
N ALA A 335 -1.66 -27.46 -8.96
CA ALA A 335 -0.23 -27.76 -9.02
C ALA A 335 0.07 -28.94 -9.96
N ASP A 336 -0.77 -29.98 -9.92
CA ASP A 336 -0.61 -31.16 -10.78
C ASP A 336 -0.82 -30.83 -12.27
N GLN A 337 -1.65 -29.83 -12.61
CA GLN A 337 -1.82 -29.35 -13.99
C GLN A 337 -0.67 -28.48 -14.52
N LEU A 338 0.14 -27.90 -13.63
CA LEU A 338 1.30 -27.07 -14.01
C LEU A 338 2.59 -27.88 -14.14
N THR A 339 2.61 -29.12 -13.63
CA THR A 339 3.75 -30.05 -13.76
C THR A 339 3.74 -30.88 -15.04
N GLU A 340 2.72 -30.76 -15.90
CA GLU A 340 2.62 -31.49 -17.18
C GLU A 340 3.11 -30.71 -18.42
N PHE A 341 3.80 -29.57 -18.28
CA PHE A 341 4.36 -28.81 -19.41
C PHE A 341 5.80 -28.36 -19.22
#